data_AF-A0A5B7A9S0-F1
#
_entry.id   AF-A0A5B7A9S0-F1
#
_cell.length_a   1.000
_cell.length_b   1.000
_cell.length_c   1.000
_cell.angle_alpha   90.00
_cell.angle_beta   90.00
_cell.angle_gamma   90.00
#
_symmetry.space_group_name_H-M   'P 1'
#
loop_
_entity.id
_entity.type
_entity.pdbx_description
1 polymer ?
#
loop_
_entity_poly.entity_id
_entity_poly.type
_entity_poly.pdbx_seq_one_letter_code
_entity_poly.pdbx_strand_id
1 'polypeptide(L)'
;SNCGDVSPNVLGAFCIDTGLPCDFNHSTCGGKNELCYGRGPGYPDEFESTRIIGDRQFRKAVDLFNKASEQLKGKVDYRHAYVDFSKLEVTLPKQGGSQVVETCPAAMGFAFAAGTTDGPGAFDFKQGDDQGNPFWRLVRNLLKTPDKEQIDCQLPKPILLDTGEMKEPYDWAPSILPIQILRIGQLVILSVPGEFTTMAGRRLRDAVKTVLTSGGHGEFNSVHVVIAGLTNTYSQYVTTFEEYEMQRYEGASTLFGPHTLSAYIQEFKKLATALISGQSIEPGPQPPDLLDKQISLLTPVVIDMTPSGVKFGDVSTDVPKNSTFKRGDMVTVVFWSACPRNDLMTEGTFSLVEILHGKDSWVPAYDDDDFCLRFKWSRPSKLSARSQATIEWRIPKSAAPGVYRIQHFGASKGLMGSILHFTGSSSAFVVA
;
A
#
# COMPACT_ATOMS: atom_id res chain seq x y z
N SER A 1 6.29 6.92 -7.32
CA SER A 1 6.78 8.12 -6.62
C SER A 1 7.66 7.70 -5.45
N ASN A 2 8.20 8.64 -4.68
CA ASN A 2 8.89 8.42 -3.40
C ASN A 2 8.00 8.95 -2.26
N CYS A 3 7.19 8.07 -1.68
CA CYS A 3 6.14 8.41 -0.71
C CYS A 3 6.36 7.83 0.69
N GLY A 4 7.56 7.31 0.99
CA GLY A 4 7.81 6.57 2.24
C GLY A 4 7.57 7.37 3.52
N ASP A 5 7.65 8.70 3.47
CA ASP A 5 7.42 9.63 4.59
C ASP A 5 6.31 10.65 4.28
N VAL A 6 5.40 10.33 3.35
CA VAL A 6 4.36 11.26 2.86
C VAL A 6 2.97 10.74 3.22
N SER A 7 2.31 11.43 4.14
CA SER A 7 0.95 11.09 4.56
C SER A 7 -0.13 11.92 3.84
N PRO A 8 -1.27 11.31 3.46
CA PRO A 8 -2.46 12.04 3.00
C PRO A 8 -3.26 12.67 4.15
N ASN A 9 -2.91 12.39 5.42
CA ASN A 9 -3.58 12.90 6.60
C ASN A 9 -3.07 14.30 6.99
N VAL A 10 -3.42 15.27 6.15
CA VAL A 10 -2.86 16.63 6.14
C VAL A 10 -3.22 17.53 7.32
N LEU A 11 -4.11 17.14 8.23
CA LEU A 11 -4.46 17.96 9.40
C LEU A 11 -3.50 17.76 10.58
N GLY A 12 -2.57 16.81 10.48
CA GLY A 12 -1.64 16.44 11.55
C GLY A 12 -2.13 15.23 12.37
N ALA A 13 -1.32 14.82 13.34
CA ALA A 13 -1.57 13.66 14.18
C ALA A 13 -2.02 14.03 15.60
N PHE A 14 -3.06 13.38 16.08
CA PHE A 14 -3.70 13.67 17.35
C PHE A 14 -4.06 12.40 18.11
N CYS A 15 -4.09 12.53 19.43
CA CYS A 15 -4.58 11.52 20.34
C CYS A 15 -6.11 11.40 20.24
N ILE A 16 -6.61 10.20 19.95
CA ILE A 16 -8.06 9.97 19.75
C ILE A 16 -8.89 10.12 21.03
N ASP A 17 -8.27 9.97 22.20
CA ASP A 17 -8.90 10.04 23.52
C ASP A 17 -8.98 11.48 24.07
N THR A 18 -7.91 12.26 23.91
CA THR A 18 -7.79 13.62 24.47
C THR A 18 -7.98 14.73 23.43
N GLY A 19 -7.82 14.42 22.15
CA GLY A 19 -7.83 15.40 21.06
C GLY A 19 -6.57 16.27 20.97
N LEU A 20 -5.58 16.07 21.86
CA LEU A 20 -4.31 16.80 21.85
C LEU A 20 -3.39 16.31 20.72
N PRO A 21 -2.44 17.13 20.24
CA PRO A 21 -1.42 16.69 19.31
C PRO A 21 -0.59 15.54 19.89
N CYS A 22 -0.21 14.57 19.06
CA CYS A 22 0.71 13.52 19.49
C CYS A 22 2.10 14.07 19.81
N ASP A 23 2.87 13.33 20.62
CA ASP A 23 4.33 13.53 20.67
C ASP A 23 4.93 13.32 19.28
N PHE A 24 5.67 14.32 18.81
CA PHE A 24 6.20 14.35 17.45
C PHE A 24 7.25 13.25 17.22
N ASN A 25 8.20 13.12 18.15
CA ASN A 25 9.38 12.26 17.95
C ASN A 25 9.05 10.77 17.99
N HIS A 26 8.10 10.37 18.84
CA HIS A 26 7.76 8.97 19.04
C HIS A 26 6.39 8.58 18.48
N SER A 27 5.59 9.56 18.02
CA SER A 27 4.21 9.36 17.57
C SER A 27 3.35 8.68 18.65
N THR A 28 3.37 9.26 19.86
CA THR A 28 2.68 8.67 21.02
C THR A 28 1.72 9.63 21.72
N CYS A 29 0.81 9.03 22.48
CA CYS A 29 -0.16 9.66 23.38
C CYS A 29 0.00 9.01 24.75
N GLY A 30 0.42 9.78 25.76
CA GLY A 30 0.75 9.22 27.07
C GLY A 30 1.87 8.16 27.04
N GLY A 31 2.79 8.26 26.06
CA GLY A 31 3.89 7.31 25.87
C GLY A 31 3.54 6.04 25.07
N LYS A 32 2.32 5.95 24.54
CA LYS A 32 1.81 4.81 23.75
C LYS A 32 1.40 5.21 22.34
N ASN A 33 1.66 4.37 21.34
CA ASN A 33 1.42 4.69 19.93
C ASN A 33 -0.05 4.45 19.50
N GLU A 34 -0.78 3.55 20.16
CA GLU A 34 -2.06 3.01 19.64
C GLU A 34 -3.18 4.05 19.55
N LEU A 35 -3.03 5.20 20.20
CA LEU A 35 -4.00 6.30 20.19
C LEU A 35 -3.60 7.46 19.29
N CYS A 36 -2.40 7.45 18.72
CA CYS A 36 -1.90 8.55 17.88
C CYS A 36 -2.26 8.31 16.40
N TYR A 37 -3.21 9.09 15.89
CA TYR A 37 -3.67 8.97 14.49
C TYR A 37 -3.57 10.29 13.73
N GLY A 38 -3.09 10.20 12.49
CA GLY A 38 -3.19 11.24 11.49
C GLY A 38 -4.65 11.50 11.12
N ARG A 39 -5.00 12.77 10.89
CA ARG A 39 -6.34 13.17 10.47
C ARG A 39 -6.35 13.69 9.03
N GLY A 40 -7.18 13.07 8.20
CA GLY A 40 -7.49 13.54 6.86
C GLY A 40 -8.37 14.80 6.85
N PRO A 41 -8.49 15.49 5.71
CA PRO A 41 -9.24 16.75 5.60
C PRO A 41 -10.76 16.58 5.76
N GLY A 42 -11.28 15.35 5.68
CA GLY A 42 -12.69 15.03 5.90
C GLY A 42 -12.98 14.49 7.31
N TYR A 43 -12.01 14.51 8.24
CA TYR A 43 -12.16 13.93 9.58
C TYR A 43 -13.47 14.36 10.27
N PRO A 44 -14.21 13.43 10.91
CA PRO A 44 -13.85 12.02 11.14
C PRO A 44 -14.18 11.06 9.99
N ASP A 45 -14.64 11.55 8.82
CA ASP A 45 -14.99 10.72 7.68
C ASP A 45 -13.75 10.44 6.78
N GLU A 46 -13.25 9.21 6.84
CA GLU A 46 -12.11 8.74 6.03
C GLU A 46 -12.45 8.64 4.53
N PHE A 47 -13.70 8.35 4.18
CA PHE A 47 -14.13 8.33 2.78
C PHE A 47 -14.15 9.73 2.21
N GLU A 48 -14.65 10.71 2.97
CA GLU A 48 -14.61 12.11 2.55
C GLU A 48 -13.16 12.62 2.48
N SER A 49 -12.29 12.19 3.40
CA SER A 49 -10.86 12.48 3.35
C SER A 49 -10.21 11.96 2.06
N THR A 50 -10.45 10.68 1.73
CA THR A 50 -9.99 10.03 0.49
C THR A 50 -10.51 10.77 -0.74
N ARG A 51 -11.81 11.12 -0.77
CA ARG A 51 -12.42 11.88 -1.87
C ARG A 51 -11.75 13.25 -2.06
N ILE A 52 -11.54 14.00 -0.97
CA ILE A 52 -10.91 15.33 -1.03
C ILE A 52 -9.46 15.23 -1.51
N ILE A 53 -8.67 14.29 -0.99
CA ILE A 53 -7.27 14.12 -1.40
C ILE A 53 -7.17 13.62 -2.85
N GLY A 54 -8.03 12.68 -3.25
CA GLY A 54 -8.14 12.23 -4.64
C GLY A 54 -8.52 13.37 -5.60
N ASP A 55 -9.53 14.17 -5.26
CA ASP A 55 -9.97 15.33 -6.05
C ASP A 55 -8.86 16.38 -6.20
N ARG A 56 -8.09 16.65 -5.13
CA ARG A 56 -6.93 17.57 -5.21
C ARG A 56 -5.88 17.08 -6.21
N GLN A 57 -5.56 15.79 -6.18
CA GLN A 57 -4.59 15.18 -7.11
C GLN A 57 -5.14 15.17 -8.54
N PHE A 58 -6.40 14.76 -8.73
CA PHE A 58 -7.09 14.74 -10.01
C PHE A 58 -7.09 16.12 -10.67
N ARG A 59 -7.51 17.16 -9.96
CA ARG A 59 -7.55 18.53 -10.49
C ARG A 59 -6.18 18.98 -10.95
N LYS A 60 -5.13 18.69 -10.18
CA LYS A 60 -3.77 19.08 -10.57
C LYS A 60 -3.28 18.26 -11.76
N ALA A 61 -3.59 16.97 -11.83
CA ALA A 61 -3.24 16.13 -12.97
C ALA A 61 -3.93 16.60 -14.26
N VAL A 62 -5.23 16.92 -14.21
CA VAL A 62 -5.97 17.47 -15.36
C VAL A 62 -5.43 18.83 -15.79
N ASP A 63 -5.11 19.72 -14.84
CA ASP A 63 -4.47 21.01 -15.11
C ASP A 63 -3.14 20.83 -15.87
N LEU A 64 -2.29 19.90 -15.42
CA LEU A 64 -1.00 19.59 -16.06
C LEU A 64 -1.21 18.93 -17.44
N PHE A 65 -2.15 18.00 -17.55
CA PHE A 65 -2.47 17.32 -18.81
C PHE A 65 -2.93 18.30 -19.89
N ASN A 66 -3.86 19.20 -19.56
CA ASN A 66 -4.39 20.19 -20.50
C ASN A 66 -3.36 21.26 -20.89
N LYS A 67 -2.34 21.50 -20.05
CA LYS A 67 -1.26 22.46 -20.31
C LYS A 67 -0.01 21.83 -20.90
N ALA A 68 0.03 20.52 -21.08
CA ALA A 68 1.20 19.82 -21.58
C ALA A 68 1.56 20.30 -22.99
N SER A 69 2.78 20.83 -23.14
CA SER A 69 3.29 21.37 -24.40
C SER A 69 4.60 20.72 -24.86
N GLU A 70 5.29 20.01 -23.96
CA GLU A 70 6.51 19.26 -24.27
C GLU A 70 6.14 17.85 -24.76
N GLN A 71 6.37 17.61 -26.06
CA GLN A 71 6.23 16.27 -26.63
C GLN A 71 7.47 15.42 -26.36
N LEU A 72 7.27 14.21 -25.82
CA LEU A 72 8.35 13.23 -25.68
C LEU A 72 8.91 12.82 -27.05
N LYS A 73 10.24 12.93 -27.21
CA LYS A 73 10.98 12.63 -28.45
C LYS A 73 12.27 11.88 -28.13
N GLY A 74 12.65 10.96 -29.00
CA GLY A 74 13.88 10.18 -28.89
C GLY A 74 13.62 8.68 -28.75
N LYS A 75 14.68 7.91 -28.45
CA LYS A 75 14.60 6.45 -28.36
C LYS A 75 13.86 5.96 -27.11
N VAL A 76 13.36 4.73 -27.21
CA VAL A 76 12.90 3.91 -26.07
C VAL A 76 14.01 2.91 -25.75
N ASP A 77 14.40 2.82 -24.49
CA ASP A 77 15.54 1.99 -24.05
C ASP A 77 15.37 1.61 -22.58
N TYR A 78 16.07 0.58 -22.10
CA TYR A 78 15.99 0.15 -20.70
C TYR A 78 17.25 -0.57 -20.22
N ARG A 79 17.51 -0.54 -18.91
CA ARG A 79 18.43 -1.48 -18.25
C ARG A 79 17.76 -2.08 -17.03
N HIS A 80 18.07 -3.35 -16.76
CA HIS A 80 17.54 -4.10 -15.63
C HIS A 80 18.65 -4.99 -15.06
N ALA A 81 18.72 -5.10 -13.74
CA ALA A 81 19.58 -6.06 -13.06
C ALA A 81 18.90 -6.54 -11.78
N TYR A 82 19.14 -7.80 -11.42
CA TYR A 82 18.95 -8.30 -10.08
C TYR A 82 20.23 -8.07 -9.29
N VAL A 83 20.12 -7.54 -8.07
CA VAL A 83 21.28 -7.24 -7.24
C VAL A 83 21.06 -7.85 -5.87
N ASP A 84 22.05 -8.58 -5.36
CA ASP A 84 22.03 -9.07 -3.98
C ASP A 84 22.44 -7.92 -3.04
N PHE A 85 21.50 -7.49 -2.20
CA PHE A 85 21.66 -6.42 -1.23
C PHE A 85 22.10 -6.93 0.16
N SER A 86 22.28 -8.23 0.34
CA SER A 86 22.67 -8.79 1.65
C SER A 86 24.06 -8.32 2.10
N LYS A 87 25.00 -8.15 1.16
CA LYS A 87 26.42 -7.86 1.41
C LYS A 87 27.06 -7.05 0.28
N LEU A 88 26.35 -6.03 -0.18
CA LEU A 88 26.77 -5.23 -1.34
C LEU A 88 27.80 -4.19 -0.91
N GLU A 89 28.99 -4.24 -1.52
CA GLU A 89 30.00 -3.20 -1.35
C GLU A 89 29.57 -1.88 -2.01
N VAL A 90 29.66 -0.80 -1.23
CA VAL A 90 29.29 0.56 -1.63
C VAL A 90 30.48 1.50 -1.46
N THR A 91 30.88 2.15 -2.54
CA THR A 91 31.97 3.14 -2.51
C THR A 91 31.41 4.54 -2.25
N LEU A 92 31.75 5.12 -1.11
CA LEU A 92 31.36 6.46 -0.69
C LEU A 92 32.49 7.47 -0.90
N PRO A 93 32.19 8.70 -1.35
CA PRO A 93 33.18 9.78 -1.39
C PRO A 93 33.52 10.24 0.04
N LYS A 94 34.81 10.48 0.30
CA LYS A 94 35.33 11.01 1.58
C LYS A 94 36.32 12.13 1.31
N GLN A 95 36.51 13.06 2.26
CA GLN A 95 37.56 14.06 2.13
C GLN A 95 38.92 13.38 1.90
N GLY A 96 39.56 13.67 0.77
CA GLY A 96 40.85 13.09 0.39
C GLY A 96 40.82 11.66 -0.16
N GLY A 97 39.65 11.08 -0.48
CA GLY A 97 39.59 9.74 -1.08
C GLY A 97 38.19 9.14 -1.18
N SER A 98 38.14 7.82 -1.05
CA SER A 98 36.90 7.05 -0.98
C SER A 98 36.94 6.07 0.18
N GLN A 99 35.78 5.69 0.68
CA GLN A 99 35.62 4.66 1.70
C GLN A 99 34.66 3.60 1.16
N VAL A 100 35.03 2.33 1.30
CA VAL A 100 34.13 1.21 1.02
C VAL A 100 33.37 0.89 2.31
N VAL A 101 32.05 0.82 2.20
CA VAL A 101 31.14 0.31 3.23
C VAL A 101 30.31 -0.82 2.62
N GLU A 102 29.50 -1.50 3.42
CA GLU A 102 28.68 -2.62 2.96
C GLU A 102 27.22 -2.40 3.36
N THR A 103 26.29 -2.96 2.59
CA THR A 103 24.93 -3.20 3.09
C THR A 103 24.91 -4.42 4.02
N CYS A 104 23.82 -4.58 4.75
CA CYS A 104 23.65 -5.66 5.72
C CYS A 104 22.62 -6.69 5.25
N PRO A 105 22.69 -7.95 5.74
CA PRO A 105 21.55 -8.85 5.67
C PRO A 105 20.30 -8.18 6.26
N ALA A 106 19.14 -8.43 5.65
CA ALA A 106 17.91 -7.73 5.99
C ALA A 106 17.57 -7.81 7.49
N ALA A 107 17.20 -6.69 8.11
CA ALA A 107 16.66 -6.69 9.47
C ALA A 107 15.66 -5.55 9.69
N MET A 108 14.65 -5.83 10.51
CA MET A 108 13.66 -4.85 10.95
C MET A 108 13.95 -4.39 12.38
N GLY A 109 13.90 -3.08 12.60
CA GLY A 109 14.12 -2.47 13.90
C GLY A 109 12.90 -2.53 14.81
N PHE A 110 13.05 -2.18 16.09
CA PHE A 110 11.92 -2.13 17.03
C PHE A 110 10.80 -1.18 16.58
N ALA A 111 11.15 -0.01 16.04
CA ALA A 111 10.15 0.95 15.57
C ALA A 111 9.33 0.48 14.35
N PHE A 112 9.71 -0.62 13.68
CA PHE A 112 8.83 -1.27 12.68
C PHE A 112 7.50 -1.69 13.32
N ALA A 113 7.53 -2.28 14.50
CA ALA A 113 6.31 -2.72 15.19
C ALA A 113 5.50 -1.56 15.79
N ALA A 114 6.04 -0.33 15.77
CA ALA A 114 5.33 0.85 16.22
C ALA A 114 4.33 1.40 15.19
N GLY A 115 4.41 0.98 13.92
CA GLY A 115 3.61 1.52 12.83
C GLY A 115 3.82 3.03 12.65
N THR A 116 2.87 3.70 11.98
CA THR A 116 2.90 5.15 11.74
C THR A 116 1.66 5.84 12.28
N THR A 117 1.60 7.16 12.18
CA THR A 117 0.36 7.89 12.48
C THR A 117 -0.77 7.55 11.50
N ASP A 118 -0.47 6.97 10.33
CA ASP A 118 -1.48 6.53 9.36
C ASP A 118 -2.02 5.12 9.65
N GLY A 119 -1.35 4.41 10.56
CA GLY A 119 -1.71 3.07 11.00
C GLY A 119 -0.77 2.69 12.14
N PRO A 120 -1.12 3.03 13.40
CA PRO A 120 -0.26 2.76 14.52
C PRO A 120 -0.16 1.26 14.74
N GLY A 121 0.99 0.84 15.23
CA GLY A 121 1.23 -0.52 15.66
C GLY A 121 0.49 -0.85 16.94
N ALA A 122 0.96 -1.88 17.62
CA ALA A 122 0.38 -2.36 18.87
C ALA A 122 1.45 -2.50 19.95
N PHE A 123 1.01 -2.68 21.19
CA PHE A 123 1.88 -2.90 22.36
C PHE A 123 2.70 -1.66 22.73
N ASP A 124 3.81 -1.86 23.43
CA ASP A 124 4.67 -0.81 23.95
C ASP A 124 5.73 -0.31 22.95
N PHE A 125 5.59 -0.62 21.66
CA PHE A 125 6.49 -0.13 20.62
C PHE A 125 6.24 1.36 20.34
N LYS A 126 7.33 2.10 20.10
CA LYS A 126 7.30 3.52 19.75
C LYS A 126 8.27 3.81 18.62
N GLN A 127 7.98 4.85 17.83
CA GLN A 127 8.94 5.32 16.84
C GLN A 127 10.15 5.96 17.53
N GLY A 128 11.31 5.91 16.88
CA GLY A 128 12.55 6.46 17.44
C GLY A 128 13.17 5.61 18.56
N ASP A 129 12.74 4.35 18.72
CA ASP A 129 13.38 3.43 19.66
C ASP A 129 14.70 2.92 19.09
N ASP A 130 15.80 3.40 19.64
CA ASP A 130 17.17 3.02 19.33
C ASP A 130 17.79 2.05 20.35
N GLN A 131 17.08 1.74 21.45
CA GLN A 131 17.57 0.87 22.52
C GLN A 131 16.92 -0.51 22.51
N GLY A 132 15.63 -0.61 22.22
CA GLY A 132 14.85 -1.84 22.25
C GLY A 132 14.60 -2.43 23.65
N ASN A 133 13.33 -2.66 24.00
CA ASN A 133 12.92 -3.23 25.30
C ASN A 133 13.45 -4.68 25.52
N PRO A 134 14.01 -5.00 26.71
CA PRO A 134 14.42 -6.35 27.12
C PRO A 134 13.41 -7.48 26.87
N PHE A 135 12.11 -7.24 27.08
CA PHE A 135 11.08 -8.26 26.87
C PHE A 135 11.04 -8.73 25.41
N TRP A 136 10.99 -7.80 24.47
CA TRP A 136 10.95 -8.13 23.05
C TRP A 136 12.29 -8.66 22.52
N ARG A 137 13.42 -8.31 23.15
CA ARG A 137 14.71 -8.96 22.88
C ARG A 137 14.67 -10.46 23.23
N LEU A 138 14.01 -10.84 24.33
CA LEU A 138 13.81 -12.25 24.69
C LEU A 138 12.95 -12.98 23.66
N VAL A 139 11.81 -12.38 23.27
CA VAL A 139 10.90 -12.95 22.26
C VAL A 139 11.62 -13.13 20.92
N ARG A 140 12.34 -12.09 20.46
CA ARG A 140 13.20 -12.17 19.27
C ARG A 140 14.19 -13.32 19.38
N ASN A 141 14.91 -13.44 20.50
CA ASN A 141 15.96 -14.45 20.65
C ASN A 141 15.42 -15.89 20.62
N LEU A 142 14.14 -16.10 20.98
CA LEU A 142 13.45 -17.38 20.81
C LEU A 142 13.18 -17.72 19.33
N LEU A 143 12.99 -16.71 18.48
CA LEU A 143 12.83 -16.86 17.03
C LEU A 143 14.19 -16.99 16.33
N LYS A 144 15.04 -15.96 16.47
CA LYS A 144 16.40 -15.88 15.93
C LYS A 144 17.18 -14.82 16.71
N THR A 145 18.30 -15.22 17.31
CA THR A 145 19.21 -14.27 17.96
C THR A 145 20.16 -13.68 16.91
N PRO A 146 20.18 -12.35 16.70
CA PRO A 146 21.14 -11.71 15.81
C PRO A 146 22.56 -11.88 16.35
N ASP A 147 23.50 -12.19 15.47
CA ASP A 147 24.92 -12.23 15.83
C ASP A 147 25.53 -10.82 15.91
N LYS A 148 26.80 -10.76 16.32
CA LYS A 148 27.51 -9.49 16.50
C LYS A 148 27.74 -8.75 15.18
N GLU A 149 28.04 -9.47 14.09
CA GLU A 149 28.29 -8.88 12.78
C GLU A 149 27.04 -8.16 12.27
N GLN A 150 25.89 -8.83 12.39
CA GLN A 150 24.59 -8.29 12.00
C GLN A 150 24.17 -7.09 12.86
N ILE A 151 24.41 -7.15 14.18
CA ILE A 151 24.16 -6.01 15.08
C ILE A 151 25.04 -4.83 14.69
N ASP A 152 26.35 -5.03 14.55
CA ASP A 152 27.32 -3.97 14.27
C ASP A 152 27.05 -3.32 12.89
N CYS A 153 26.65 -4.11 11.89
CA CYS A 153 26.29 -3.61 10.56
C CYS A 153 25.02 -2.74 10.57
N GLN A 154 24.01 -3.13 11.34
CA GLN A 154 22.71 -2.46 11.36
C GLN A 154 22.67 -1.21 12.26
N LEU A 155 23.69 -0.95 13.08
CA LEU A 155 23.71 0.20 14.01
C LEU A 155 23.32 1.52 13.33
N PRO A 156 22.54 2.38 14.00
CA PRO A 156 22.06 2.27 15.39
C PRO A 156 20.77 1.45 15.55
N LYS A 157 20.26 0.76 14.51
CA LYS A 157 18.99 0.02 14.57
C LYS A 157 19.04 -1.09 15.63
N PRO A 158 18.16 -1.07 16.65
CA PRO A 158 17.96 -2.22 17.50
C PRO A 158 17.14 -3.26 16.73
N ILE A 159 17.75 -4.38 16.36
CA ILE A 159 17.08 -5.43 15.57
C ILE A 159 15.97 -6.09 16.39
N LEU A 160 14.73 -6.02 15.88
CA LEU A 160 13.58 -6.76 16.37
C LEU A 160 13.41 -8.09 15.63
N LEU A 161 13.54 -8.09 14.30
CA LEU A 161 13.45 -9.28 13.46
C LEU A 161 14.67 -9.35 12.54
N ASP A 162 15.40 -10.46 12.61
CA ASP A 162 16.62 -10.71 11.84
C ASP A 162 16.32 -11.47 10.55
N THR A 163 15.48 -10.88 9.70
CA THR A 163 14.83 -11.58 8.59
C THR A 163 15.80 -12.08 7.52
N GLY A 164 16.96 -11.44 7.37
CA GLY A 164 18.04 -11.87 6.49
C GLY A 164 18.67 -13.19 6.92
N GLU A 165 18.60 -13.51 8.22
CA GLU A 165 19.17 -14.72 8.82
C GLU A 165 18.11 -15.77 9.22
N MET A 166 16.85 -15.50 8.89
CA MET A 166 15.71 -16.40 9.08
C MET A 166 15.37 -17.10 7.76
N LYS A 167 15.78 -18.38 7.66
CA LYS A 167 15.75 -19.18 6.42
C LYS A 167 14.69 -20.28 6.38
N GLU A 168 14.04 -20.54 7.51
CA GLU A 168 13.07 -21.64 7.66
C GLU A 168 11.65 -21.08 7.85
N PRO A 169 10.62 -21.60 7.15
CA PRO A 169 10.69 -22.67 6.13
C PRO A 169 11.24 -22.20 4.76
N TYR A 170 11.45 -20.89 4.59
CA TYR A 170 12.09 -20.22 3.46
C TYR A 170 12.55 -18.82 3.92
N ASP A 171 13.26 -18.08 3.08
CA ASP A 171 13.71 -16.71 3.39
C ASP A 171 12.56 -15.78 3.81
N TRP A 172 12.71 -15.09 4.95
CA TRP A 172 11.67 -14.19 5.47
C TRP A 172 11.68 -12.79 4.84
N ALA A 173 12.75 -12.44 4.13
CA ALA A 173 12.87 -11.20 3.37
C ALA A 173 13.67 -11.43 2.08
N PRO A 174 13.37 -10.72 0.98
CA PRO A 174 14.15 -10.84 -0.24
C PRO A 174 15.54 -10.22 -0.04
N SER A 175 16.59 -10.90 -0.47
CA SER A 175 17.95 -10.34 -0.58
C SER A 175 18.28 -9.89 -2.00
N ILE A 176 17.70 -10.55 -3.01
CA ILE A 176 17.91 -10.27 -4.43
C ILE A 176 16.81 -9.32 -4.92
N LEU A 177 17.21 -8.10 -5.29
CA LEU A 177 16.29 -7.03 -5.67
C LEU A 177 16.40 -6.66 -7.16
N PRO A 178 15.28 -6.63 -7.91
CA PRO A 178 15.22 -6.09 -9.26
C PRO A 178 15.27 -4.56 -9.26
N ILE A 179 16.28 -4.01 -9.91
CA ILE A 179 16.37 -2.58 -10.21
C ILE A 179 16.25 -2.36 -11.71
N GLN A 180 15.59 -1.28 -12.12
CA GLN A 180 15.37 -1.00 -13.53
C GLN A 180 15.32 0.50 -13.82
N ILE A 181 15.91 0.89 -14.95
CA ILE A 181 15.78 2.21 -15.55
C ILE A 181 15.08 2.06 -16.90
N LEU A 182 14.02 2.84 -17.11
CA LEU A 182 13.30 2.91 -18.39
C LEU A 182 13.48 4.29 -18.99
N ARG A 183 13.69 4.37 -20.30
CA ARG A 183 13.81 5.62 -21.04
C ARG A 183 12.74 5.70 -22.12
N ILE A 184 12.06 6.85 -22.18
CA ILE A 184 11.12 7.22 -23.23
C ILE A 184 11.49 8.64 -23.67
N GLY A 185 12.33 8.75 -24.70
CA GLY A 185 12.83 10.04 -25.16
C GLY A 185 13.64 10.76 -24.09
N GLN A 186 13.14 11.90 -23.61
CA GLN A 186 13.73 12.65 -22.48
C GLN A 186 13.13 12.29 -21.11
N LEU A 187 12.16 11.38 -21.01
CA LEU A 187 11.68 10.85 -19.74
C LEU A 187 12.50 9.62 -19.33
N VAL A 188 12.97 9.61 -18.09
CA VAL A 188 13.65 8.47 -17.47
C VAL A 188 12.93 8.09 -16.18
N ILE A 189 12.50 6.83 -16.10
CA ILE A 189 11.77 6.28 -14.96
C ILE A 189 12.71 5.34 -14.20
N LEU A 190 12.88 5.60 -12.90
CA LEU A 190 13.64 4.76 -11.98
C LEU A 190 12.66 3.85 -11.24
N SER A 191 12.65 2.57 -11.58
CA SER A 191 11.79 1.55 -10.98
C SER A 191 12.49 0.97 -9.75
N VAL A 192 12.04 1.35 -8.55
CA VAL A 192 12.65 0.96 -7.28
C VAL A 192 11.73 0.00 -6.51
N PRO A 193 12.25 -1.11 -5.95
CA PRO A 193 11.46 -2.14 -5.28
C PRO A 193 11.17 -1.83 -3.82
N GLY A 194 10.79 -0.59 -3.49
CA GLY A 194 10.51 -0.18 -2.12
C GLY A 194 9.95 1.23 -2.00
N GLU A 195 9.80 1.67 -0.76
CA GLU A 195 9.24 2.97 -0.37
C GLU A 195 10.35 3.96 0.00
N PHE A 196 10.77 4.74 -0.99
CA PHE A 196 11.77 5.80 -0.76
C PHE A 196 11.13 6.98 -0.05
N THR A 197 11.80 7.49 0.98
CA THR A 197 11.45 8.77 1.61
C THR A 197 11.60 9.94 0.63
N THR A 198 11.12 11.10 1.06
CA THR A 198 11.18 12.34 0.31
C THR A 198 12.61 12.66 -0.09
N MET A 199 13.56 12.62 0.86
CA MET A 199 14.95 12.91 0.54
C MET A 199 15.70 11.76 -0.11
N ALA A 200 15.41 10.51 0.24
CA ALA A 200 16.00 9.37 -0.46
C ALA A 200 15.70 9.42 -1.96
N GLY A 201 14.44 9.68 -2.32
CA GLY A 201 14.04 9.80 -3.72
C GLY A 201 14.64 11.00 -4.44
N ARG A 202 14.78 12.16 -3.78
CA ARG A 202 15.45 13.34 -4.34
C ARG A 202 16.92 13.04 -4.66
N ARG A 203 17.66 12.48 -3.69
CA ARG A 203 19.08 12.13 -3.85
C ARG A 203 19.30 11.15 -4.99
N LEU A 204 18.44 10.13 -5.12
CA LEU A 204 18.51 9.17 -6.22
C LEU A 204 18.28 9.83 -7.59
N ARG A 205 17.22 10.64 -7.73
CA ARG A 205 16.93 11.34 -8.99
C ARG A 205 18.07 12.26 -9.39
N ASP A 206 18.61 13.05 -8.46
CA ASP A 206 19.67 14.02 -8.74
C ASP A 206 20.98 13.32 -9.13
N ALA A 207 21.30 12.21 -8.45
CA ALA A 207 22.47 11.40 -8.76
C ALA A 207 22.40 10.79 -10.18
N VAL A 208 21.25 10.21 -10.55
CA VAL A 208 21.05 9.66 -11.89
C VAL A 208 21.01 10.76 -12.94
N LYS A 209 20.29 11.86 -12.68
CA LYS A 209 20.24 13.02 -13.58
C LYS A 209 21.63 13.56 -13.87
N THR A 210 22.48 13.68 -12.85
CA THR A 210 23.88 14.13 -13.01
C THR A 210 24.68 13.20 -13.93
N VAL A 211 24.56 11.87 -13.77
CA VAL A 211 25.24 10.91 -14.65
C VAL A 211 24.75 11.06 -16.10
N LEU A 212 23.44 11.13 -16.30
CA LEU A 212 22.83 11.27 -17.62
C LEU A 212 23.26 12.56 -18.33
N THR A 213 23.23 13.71 -17.64
CA THR A 213 23.58 14.99 -18.25
C THR A 213 25.08 15.14 -18.51
N SER A 214 25.93 14.61 -17.62
CA SER A 214 27.39 14.73 -17.75
C SER A 214 27.99 13.74 -18.74
N GLY A 215 27.48 12.50 -18.78
CA GLY A 215 27.96 11.47 -19.70
C GLY A 215 27.25 11.45 -21.05
N GLY A 216 26.06 12.05 -21.14
CA GLY A 216 25.14 11.91 -22.27
C GLY A 216 25.46 12.70 -23.53
N HIS A 217 26.60 13.40 -23.61
CA HIS A 217 27.00 14.22 -24.77
C HIS A 217 25.90 15.14 -25.34
N GLY A 218 25.07 15.73 -24.46
CA GLY A 218 23.97 16.61 -24.83
C GLY A 218 22.60 15.94 -25.08
N GLU A 219 22.56 14.60 -25.20
CA GLU A 219 21.33 13.84 -25.43
C GLU A 219 20.31 13.98 -24.28
N PHE A 220 20.81 14.18 -23.07
CA PHE A 220 20.00 14.24 -21.83
C PHE A 220 19.87 15.65 -21.24
N ASN A 221 20.19 16.71 -22.00
CA ASN A 221 20.17 18.09 -21.46
C ASN A 221 18.79 18.50 -20.91
N SER A 222 17.70 17.98 -21.48
CA SER A 222 16.32 18.24 -21.03
C SER A 222 15.68 17.03 -20.33
N VAL A 223 16.48 16.17 -19.69
CA VAL A 223 15.96 14.93 -19.08
C VAL A 223 15.09 15.19 -17.85
N HIS A 224 13.95 14.50 -17.82
CA HIS A 224 13.05 14.38 -16.68
C HIS A 224 13.25 13.02 -16.02
N VAL A 225 13.74 13.00 -14.78
CA VAL A 225 13.96 11.77 -14.02
C VAL A 225 12.87 11.64 -12.97
N VAL A 226 12.12 10.53 -12.98
CA VAL A 226 11.03 10.26 -12.04
C VAL A 226 11.23 8.91 -11.36
N ILE A 227 10.62 8.72 -10.18
CA ILE A 227 10.66 7.44 -9.45
C ILE A 227 9.32 6.73 -9.55
N ALA A 228 9.35 5.47 -9.97
CA ALA A 228 8.29 4.49 -9.77
C ALA A 228 8.66 3.63 -8.57
N GLY A 229 8.02 3.86 -7.42
CA GLY A 229 8.23 3.07 -6.21
C GLY A 229 7.36 1.82 -6.24
N LEU A 230 7.58 0.89 -5.29
CA LEU A 230 6.84 -0.37 -5.18
C LEU A 230 6.77 -1.15 -6.51
N THR A 231 7.86 -1.14 -7.28
CA THR A 231 7.91 -1.75 -8.61
C THR A 231 8.70 -3.07 -8.59
N ASN A 232 8.23 -4.07 -9.33
CA ASN A 232 8.80 -5.42 -9.50
C ASN A 232 8.77 -6.32 -8.24
N THR A 233 9.22 -5.84 -7.09
CA THR A 233 9.11 -6.52 -5.78
C THR A 233 8.99 -5.49 -4.66
N TYR A 234 8.95 -5.94 -3.40
CA TYR A 234 8.85 -5.08 -2.22
C TYR A 234 9.91 -5.42 -1.17
N SER A 235 10.74 -4.43 -0.85
CA SER A 235 11.82 -4.51 0.14
C SER A 235 11.66 -3.45 1.24
N GLN A 236 10.42 -3.16 1.65
CA GLN A 236 10.10 -2.16 2.68
C GLN A 236 10.58 -0.75 2.29
N TYR A 237 11.14 0.00 3.25
CA TYR A 237 11.46 1.42 3.13
C TYR A 237 12.91 1.66 2.75
N VAL A 238 13.18 2.85 2.22
CA VAL A 238 14.54 3.35 1.99
C VAL A 238 14.63 4.78 2.46
N THR A 239 15.32 4.98 3.59
CA THR A 239 15.63 6.30 4.13
C THR A 239 17.02 6.78 3.69
N THR A 240 17.31 8.07 3.90
CA THR A 240 18.71 8.51 3.92
C THR A 240 19.45 7.97 5.14
N PHE A 241 20.79 8.10 5.16
CA PHE A 241 21.60 7.72 6.32
C PHE A 241 21.17 8.51 7.57
N GLU A 242 20.96 9.81 7.42
CA GLU A 242 20.59 10.72 8.51
C GLU A 242 19.18 10.44 9.04
N GLU A 243 18.24 10.11 8.15
CA GLU A 243 16.90 9.66 8.53
C GLU A 243 16.94 8.28 9.22
N TYR A 244 17.83 7.39 8.78
CA TYR A 244 18.03 6.06 9.36
C TYR A 244 18.49 6.16 10.82
N GLU A 245 19.38 7.09 11.15
CA GLU A 245 19.88 7.29 12.51
C GLU A 245 18.77 7.62 13.51
N MET A 246 17.67 8.24 13.05
CA MET A 246 16.53 8.58 13.91
C MET A 246 15.68 7.38 14.32
N GLN A 247 15.80 6.24 13.63
CA GLN A 247 15.05 5.00 13.90
C GLN A 247 13.54 5.19 14.13
N ARG A 248 12.93 6.08 13.35
CA ARG A 248 11.48 6.11 13.13
C ARG A 248 11.04 4.88 12.33
N TYR A 249 9.75 4.75 12.03
CA TYR A 249 9.20 3.58 11.36
C TYR A 249 9.94 3.26 10.05
N GLU A 250 10.19 4.26 9.22
CA GLU A 250 10.83 4.11 7.91
C GLU A 250 12.30 3.71 8.05
N GLY A 251 13.01 4.28 9.03
CA GLY A 251 14.42 3.95 9.33
C GLY A 251 14.57 2.53 9.89
N ALA A 252 13.68 2.12 10.79
CA ALA A 252 13.62 0.75 11.29
C ALA A 252 13.22 -0.26 10.22
N SER A 253 12.48 0.18 9.20
CA SER A 253 12.04 -0.64 8.06
C SER A 253 12.99 -0.58 6.86
N THR A 254 14.11 0.13 6.95
CA THR A 254 15.16 0.14 5.92
C THR A 254 16.04 -1.09 6.07
N LEU A 255 15.69 -2.17 5.37
CA LEU A 255 16.14 -3.53 5.67
C LEU A 255 17.66 -3.72 5.68
N PHE A 256 18.38 -3.18 4.69
CA PHE A 256 19.79 -3.52 4.43
C PHE A 256 20.77 -2.55 5.10
N GLY A 257 20.37 -1.96 6.22
CA GLY A 257 21.20 -1.10 7.03
C GLY A 257 21.31 0.36 6.55
N PRO A 258 22.17 1.16 7.20
CA PRO A 258 22.24 2.62 7.01
C PRO A 258 22.69 3.05 5.61
N HIS A 259 23.32 2.15 4.86
CA HIS A 259 23.85 2.43 3.52
C HIS A 259 22.96 1.92 2.38
N THR A 260 21.72 1.49 2.67
CA THR A 260 20.75 1.01 1.67
C THR A 260 20.53 2.03 0.53
N LEU A 261 20.31 3.31 0.84
CA LEU A 261 20.14 4.34 -0.19
C LEU A 261 21.42 4.52 -1.03
N SER A 262 22.59 4.48 -0.40
CA SER A 262 23.86 4.64 -1.10
C SER A 262 24.11 3.50 -2.08
N ALA A 263 23.76 2.26 -1.70
CA ALA A 263 23.74 1.11 -2.59
C ALA A 263 22.83 1.35 -3.79
N TYR A 264 21.58 1.76 -3.58
CA TYR A 264 20.68 2.10 -4.69
C TYR A 264 21.25 3.18 -5.60
N ILE A 265 21.78 4.28 -5.05
CA ILE A 265 22.40 5.33 -5.85
C ILE A 265 23.56 4.78 -6.69
N GLN A 266 24.43 3.96 -6.11
CA GLN A 266 25.54 3.34 -6.83
C GLN A 266 25.04 2.47 -8.00
N GLU A 267 24.10 1.57 -7.76
CA GLU A 267 23.64 0.65 -8.79
C GLU A 267 22.83 1.36 -9.89
N PHE A 268 22.02 2.37 -9.55
CA PHE A 268 21.32 3.17 -10.55
C PHE A 268 22.26 4.05 -11.38
N LYS A 269 23.39 4.50 -10.83
CA LYS A 269 24.44 5.15 -11.63
C LYS A 269 25.06 4.18 -12.64
N LYS A 270 25.25 2.90 -12.27
CA LYS A 270 25.72 1.87 -13.22
C LYS A 270 24.70 1.67 -14.34
N LEU A 271 23.41 1.53 -14.02
CA LEU A 271 22.34 1.44 -15.01
C LEU A 271 22.29 2.67 -15.94
N ALA A 272 22.40 3.87 -15.39
CA ALA A 272 22.40 5.11 -16.17
C ALA A 272 23.63 5.19 -17.10
N THR A 273 24.80 4.77 -16.63
CA THR A 273 26.04 4.73 -17.43
C THR A 273 25.89 3.75 -18.60
N ALA A 274 25.36 2.54 -18.35
CA ALA A 274 25.09 1.54 -19.38
C ALA A 274 24.04 2.00 -20.39
N LEU A 275 23.06 2.79 -19.94
CA LEU A 275 22.04 3.40 -20.79
C LEU A 275 22.65 4.45 -21.76
N ILE A 276 23.61 5.25 -21.28
CA ILE A 276 24.35 6.23 -22.09
C ILE A 276 25.23 5.51 -23.12
N SER A 277 26.01 4.52 -22.68
CA SER A 277 26.98 3.82 -23.54
C SER A 277 26.33 2.83 -24.51
N GLY A 278 25.04 2.55 -24.39
CA GLY A 278 24.36 1.53 -25.20
C GLY A 278 24.75 0.10 -24.83
N GLN A 279 25.49 -0.11 -23.74
CA GLN A 279 25.97 -1.43 -23.32
C GLN A 279 24.92 -2.17 -22.49
N SER A 280 24.87 -3.49 -22.59
CA SER A 280 24.10 -4.33 -21.67
C SER A 280 24.69 -4.31 -20.26
N ILE A 281 23.89 -4.69 -19.27
CA ILE A 281 24.35 -4.97 -17.91
C ILE A 281 24.17 -6.46 -17.61
N GLU A 282 25.04 -7.01 -16.76
CA GLU A 282 24.89 -8.38 -16.28
C GLU A 282 23.54 -8.54 -15.54
N PRO A 283 22.77 -9.60 -15.82
CA PRO A 283 21.45 -9.78 -15.20
C PRO A 283 21.48 -9.94 -13.69
N GLY A 284 22.60 -10.40 -13.12
CA GLY A 284 22.74 -10.73 -11.70
C GLY A 284 22.05 -12.04 -11.29
N PRO A 285 22.05 -12.36 -9.98
CA PRO A 285 21.48 -13.61 -9.47
C PRO A 285 19.95 -13.63 -9.63
N GLN A 286 19.36 -14.78 -9.94
CA GLN A 286 17.91 -14.91 -10.03
C GLN A 286 17.28 -15.02 -8.63
N PRO A 287 16.15 -14.32 -8.36
CA PRO A 287 15.40 -14.52 -7.12
C PRO A 287 14.82 -15.95 -7.05
N PRO A 288 14.62 -16.51 -5.85
CA PRO A 288 14.06 -17.84 -5.70
C PRO A 288 12.57 -17.88 -6.09
N ASP A 289 12.13 -19.01 -6.64
CA ASP A 289 10.70 -19.32 -6.82
C ASP A 289 10.18 -20.04 -5.57
N LEU A 290 9.18 -19.44 -4.92
CA LEU A 290 8.57 -19.93 -3.68
C LEU A 290 7.09 -20.31 -3.84
N LEU A 291 6.54 -20.34 -5.06
CA LEU A 291 5.10 -20.56 -5.28
C LEU A 291 4.61 -21.89 -4.67
N ASP A 292 5.34 -22.99 -4.88
CA ASP A 292 4.96 -24.32 -4.38
C ASP A 292 5.24 -24.52 -2.88
N LYS A 293 5.80 -23.51 -2.19
CA LYS A 293 6.19 -23.58 -0.77
C LYS A 293 5.28 -22.76 0.15
N GLN A 294 4.29 -22.05 -0.40
CA GLN A 294 3.46 -21.13 0.37
C GLN A 294 2.60 -21.86 1.40
N ILE A 295 2.71 -21.43 2.66
CA ILE A 295 1.88 -21.94 3.76
C ILE A 295 0.71 -20.98 3.99
N SER A 296 -0.52 -21.49 3.96
CA SER A 296 -1.71 -20.71 4.28
C SER A 296 -2.31 -21.17 5.62
N LEU A 297 -2.39 -20.24 6.58
CA LEU A 297 -3.07 -20.44 7.86
C LEU A 297 -4.49 -19.83 7.87
N LEU A 298 -4.93 -19.31 6.72
CA LEU A 298 -6.26 -18.73 6.57
C LEU A 298 -7.29 -19.85 6.47
N THR A 299 -8.20 -19.91 7.44
CA THR A 299 -9.26 -20.93 7.46
C THR A 299 -10.16 -20.82 6.21
N PRO A 300 -10.48 -21.95 5.55
CA PRO A 300 -11.36 -21.93 4.38
C PRO A 300 -12.78 -21.54 4.78
N VAL A 301 -13.60 -21.13 3.81
CA VAL A 301 -15.05 -21.05 4.02
C VAL A 301 -15.57 -22.49 4.15
N VAL A 302 -16.21 -22.79 5.28
CA VAL A 302 -16.73 -24.14 5.57
C VAL A 302 -18.13 -24.30 4.99
N ILE A 303 -19.06 -23.46 5.43
CA ILE A 303 -20.46 -23.46 5.04
C ILE A 303 -21.06 -22.07 5.27
N ASP A 304 -22.03 -21.70 4.45
CA ASP A 304 -22.90 -20.55 4.67
C ASP A 304 -24.32 -21.01 4.99
N MET A 305 -25.00 -20.28 5.88
CA MET A 305 -26.37 -20.55 6.28
C MET A 305 -27.17 -19.25 6.42
N THR A 306 -28.49 -19.37 6.29
CA THR A 306 -29.46 -18.32 6.63
C THR A 306 -30.30 -18.74 7.85
N PRO A 307 -31.09 -17.82 8.45
CA PRO A 307 -32.14 -18.20 9.39
C PRO A 307 -33.18 -19.14 8.77
N SER A 308 -33.92 -19.86 9.61
CA SER A 308 -35.01 -20.73 9.14
C SER A 308 -36.05 -19.92 8.37
N GLY A 309 -36.45 -20.42 7.19
CA GLY A 309 -37.43 -19.76 6.32
C GLY A 309 -36.90 -18.59 5.48
N VAL A 310 -35.61 -18.26 5.60
CA VAL A 310 -34.94 -17.18 4.86
C VAL A 310 -34.00 -17.78 3.81
N LYS A 311 -33.94 -17.17 2.62
CA LYS A 311 -33.03 -17.53 1.53
C LYS A 311 -31.89 -16.52 1.43
N PHE A 312 -30.78 -16.94 0.82
CA PHE A 312 -29.74 -15.99 0.44
C PHE A 312 -30.28 -14.98 -0.57
N GLY A 313 -29.96 -13.71 -0.39
CA GLY A 313 -30.52 -12.60 -1.17
C GLY A 313 -31.80 -12.00 -0.57
N ASP A 314 -32.40 -12.61 0.45
CA ASP A 314 -33.55 -11.99 1.14
C ASP A 314 -33.10 -10.73 1.90
N VAL A 315 -33.91 -9.68 1.83
CA VAL A 315 -33.68 -8.42 2.55
C VAL A 315 -33.96 -8.61 4.04
N SER A 316 -32.98 -8.33 4.90
CA SER A 316 -33.16 -8.30 6.35
C SER A 316 -33.56 -6.92 6.87
N THR A 317 -33.04 -5.86 6.23
CA THR A 317 -33.38 -4.47 6.52
C THR A 317 -33.56 -3.73 5.21
N ASP A 318 -34.79 -3.31 4.92
CA ASP A 318 -35.15 -2.65 3.66
C ASP A 318 -35.24 -1.13 3.82
N VAL A 319 -35.35 -0.42 2.70
CA VAL A 319 -35.70 1.01 2.69
C VAL A 319 -37.11 1.22 3.24
N PRO A 320 -37.41 2.39 3.85
CA PRO A 320 -38.77 2.70 4.27
C PRO A 320 -39.73 2.69 3.09
N LYS A 321 -40.95 2.17 3.30
CA LYS A 321 -42.00 2.14 2.26
C LYS A 321 -42.30 3.55 1.77
N ASN A 322 -42.44 3.72 0.45
CA ASN A 322 -42.72 5.00 -0.20
C ASN A 322 -41.71 6.11 0.15
N SER A 323 -40.44 5.73 0.34
CA SER A 323 -39.37 6.69 0.66
C SER A 323 -39.01 7.53 -0.57
N THR A 324 -38.70 8.80 -0.29
CA THR A 324 -38.09 9.73 -1.24
C THR A 324 -36.82 10.27 -0.60
N PHE A 325 -35.70 10.06 -1.27
CA PHE A 325 -34.39 10.54 -0.87
C PHE A 325 -33.97 11.70 -1.75
N LYS A 326 -33.06 12.52 -1.22
CA LYS A 326 -32.42 13.62 -1.94
C LYS A 326 -30.99 13.22 -2.29
N ARG A 327 -30.45 13.87 -3.31
CA ARG A 327 -29.01 13.81 -3.60
C ARG A 327 -28.20 14.19 -2.37
N GLY A 328 -27.22 13.36 -2.02
CA GLY A 328 -26.41 13.48 -0.82
C GLY A 328 -26.90 12.62 0.35
N ASP A 329 -28.14 12.13 0.34
CA ASP A 329 -28.64 11.19 1.35
C ASP A 329 -27.94 9.82 1.21
N MET A 330 -27.95 9.06 2.30
CA MET A 330 -27.45 7.69 2.36
C MET A 330 -28.63 6.72 2.31
N VAL A 331 -28.65 5.83 1.32
CA VAL A 331 -29.56 4.69 1.27
C VAL A 331 -28.83 3.47 1.79
N THR A 332 -29.43 2.73 2.72
CA THR A 332 -28.84 1.52 3.31
C THR A 332 -29.82 0.37 3.23
N VAL A 333 -29.38 -0.75 2.66
CA VAL A 333 -30.14 -2.01 2.59
C VAL A 333 -29.26 -3.14 3.09
N VAL A 334 -29.82 -4.06 3.86
CA VAL A 334 -29.10 -5.22 4.39
C VAL A 334 -29.75 -6.50 3.88
N PHE A 335 -28.92 -7.39 3.32
CA PHE A 335 -29.33 -8.69 2.79
C PHE A 335 -28.74 -9.83 3.63
N TRP A 336 -29.49 -10.91 3.76
CA TRP A 336 -28.91 -12.20 4.17
C TRP A 336 -28.00 -12.71 3.06
N SER A 337 -26.72 -12.90 3.39
CA SER A 337 -25.67 -13.15 2.40
C SER A 337 -24.70 -14.24 2.88
N ALA A 338 -23.72 -14.55 2.05
CA ALA A 338 -22.70 -15.56 2.24
C ALA A 338 -21.29 -14.92 2.23
N CYS A 339 -20.26 -15.70 2.57
CA CYS A 339 -18.88 -15.20 2.57
C CYS A 339 -18.42 -14.83 1.14
N PRO A 340 -17.95 -13.59 0.88
CA PRO A 340 -17.50 -13.15 -0.45
C PRO A 340 -16.22 -13.87 -0.93
N ARG A 341 -15.61 -14.73 -0.10
CA ARG A 341 -14.49 -15.58 -0.53
C ARG A 341 -14.94 -16.81 -1.32
N ASN A 342 -16.24 -17.09 -1.41
CA ASN A 342 -16.76 -18.19 -2.22
C ASN A 342 -16.62 -17.93 -3.71
N ASP A 343 -16.76 -16.67 -4.11
CA ASP A 343 -16.55 -16.18 -5.47
C ASP A 343 -16.17 -14.70 -5.37
N LEU A 344 -15.06 -14.32 -6.00
CA LEU A 344 -14.56 -12.95 -6.00
C LEU A 344 -15.40 -12.02 -6.89
N MET A 345 -16.28 -12.58 -7.74
CA MET A 345 -17.06 -11.84 -8.73
C MET A 345 -16.16 -10.99 -9.64
N THR A 346 -14.99 -11.51 -10.04
CA THR A 346 -14.05 -10.81 -10.93
C THR A 346 -14.72 -10.51 -12.27
N GLU A 347 -14.59 -9.27 -12.76
CA GLU A 347 -15.35 -8.73 -13.91
C GLU A 347 -16.89 -8.75 -13.73
N GLY A 348 -17.35 -8.92 -12.49
CA GLY A 348 -18.75 -8.83 -12.07
C GLY A 348 -18.91 -7.80 -10.96
N THR A 349 -19.95 -7.97 -10.13
CA THR A 349 -20.24 -7.03 -9.03
C THR A 349 -20.97 -7.74 -7.89
N PHE A 350 -20.74 -7.32 -6.64
CA PHE A 350 -21.53 -7.72 -5.49
C PHE A 350 -22.81 -6.89 -5.35
N SER A 351 -22.92 -5.74 -5.99
CA SER A 351 -24.09 -4.87 -5.87
C SER A 351 -24.27 -3.89 -7.02
N LEU A 352 -25.52 -3.73 -7.44
CA LEU A 352 -25.93 -2.67 -8.35
C LEU A 352 -26.92 -1.71 -7.68
N VAL A 353 -26.84 -0.45 -8.06
CA VAL A 353 -27.96 0.48 -7.97
C VAL A 353 -28.58 0.56 -9.35
N GLU A 354 -29.84 0.19 -9.47
CA GLU A 354 -30.56 0.20 -10.74
C GLU A 354 -31.61 1.30 -10.76
N ILE A 355 -31.77 1.96 -11.91
CA ILE A 355 -32.82 2.93 -12.18
C ILE A 355 -33.93 2.29 -13.03
N LEU A 356 -35.19 2.61 -12.71
CA LEU A 356 -36.33 2.18 -13.47
C LEU A 356 -36.51 3.05 -14.72
N HIS A 357 -36.46 2.42 -15.89
CA HIS A 357 -36.81 3.01 -17.18
C HIS A 357 -38.16 2.46 -17.67
N GLY A 358 -39.06 3.37 -18.07
CA GLY A 358 -40.39 3.01 -18.52
C GLY A 358 -41.24 2.43 -17.39
N LYS A 359 -41.88 1.29 -17.63
CA LYS A 359 -42.76 0.65 -16.63
C LYS A 359 -42.05 -0.41 -15.78
N ASP A 360 -41.23 -1.26 -16.41
CA ASP A 360 -40.71 -2.48 -15.76
C ASP A 360 -39.23 -2.79 -16.09
N SER A 361 -38.50 -1.87 -16.74
CA SER A 361 -37.10 -2.12 -17.14
C SER A 361 -36.13 -1.51 -16.14
N TRP A 362 -35.42 -2.33 -15.38
CA TRP A 362 -34.35 -1.89 -14.49
C TRP A 362 -33.02 -1.86 -15.26
N VAL A 363 -32.29 -0.75 -15.13
CA VAL A 363 -30.99 -0.56 -15.80
C VAL A 363 -29.94 -0.22 -14.75
N PRO A 364 -28.76 -0.85 -14.77
CA PRO A 364 -27.65 -0.50 -13.88
C PRO A 364 -27.28 0.97 -14.04
N ALA A 365 -27.20 1.69 -12.93
CA ALA A 365 -26.79 3.10 -12.88
C ALA A 365 -25.48 3.28 -12.12
N TYR A 366 -25.23 2.44 -11.09
CA TYR A 366 -24.00 2.39 -10.32
C TYR A 366 -23.70 0.95 -9.91
N ASP A 367 -22.42 0.62 -9.75
CA ASP A 367 -21.94 -0.67 -9.24
C ASP A 367 -20.97 -0.50 -8.06
N ASP A 368 -20.35 -1.58 -7.61
CA ASP A 368 -19.42 -1.58 -6.47
C ASP A 368 -18.00 -1.09 -6.78
N ASP A 369 -17.72 -0.66 -8.03
CA ASP A 369 -16.53 0.14 -8.39
C ASP A 369 -16.79 1.65 -8.24
N ASP A 370 -18.05 2.08 -8.24
CA ASP A 370 -18.40 3.46 -7.96
C ASP A 370 -18.14 3.83 -6.49
N PHE A 371 -17.33 4.88 -6.26
CA PHE A 371 -17.00 5.39 -4.92
C PHE A 371 -18.22 5.71 -4.02
N CYS A 372 -19.40 5.91 -4.64
CA CYS A 372 -20.64 6.23 -3.96
C CYS A 372 -21.41 5.00 -3.45
N LEU A 373 -21.07 3.80 -3.89
CA LEU A 373 -21.68 2.54 -3.46
C LEU A 373 -20.68 1.75 -2.61
N ARG A 374 -21.15 1.14 -1.53
CA ARG A 374 -20.31 0.36 -0.62
C ARG A 374 -20.94 -0.97 -0.33
N PHE A 375 -20.18 -2.02 -0.54
CA PHE A 375 -20.49 -3.37 -0.09
C PHE A 375 -19.75 -3.65 1.23
N LYS A 376 -20.50 -3.89 2.31
CA LYS A 376 -19.95 -4.26 3.62
C LYS A 376 -20.43 -5.63 4.04
N TRP A 377 -19.51 -6.58 4.13
CA TRP A 377 -19.82 -7.92 4.63
C TRP A 377 -19.57 -8.04 6.13
N SER A 378 -20.50 -8.65 6.85
CA SER A 378 -20.35 -8.88 8.29
C SER A 378 -20.97 -10.19 8.76
N ARG A 379 -20.50 -10.67 9.91
CA ARG A 379 -21.05 -11.83 10.62
C ARG A 379 -21.16 -11.51 12.11
N PRO A 380 -22.16 -12.07 12.82
CA PRO A 380 -22.39 -11.77 14.23
C PRO A 380 -21.26 -12.30 15.14
N SER A 381 -20.49 -13.29 14.69
CA SER A 381 -19.31 -13.79 15.40
C SER A 381 -18.34 -14.45 14.40
N LYS A 382 -17.05 -14.53 14.73
CA LYS A 382 -15.96 -14.99 13.83
C LYS A 382 -16.23 -16.34 13.14
N LEU A 383 -16.92 -17.26 13.80
CA LEU A 383 -17.21 -18.62 13.29
C LEU A 383 -18.68 -18.81 12.89
N SER A 384 -19.49 -17.75 12.87
CA SER A 384 -20.87 -17.83 12.40
C SER A 384 -20.91 -18.24 10.92
N ALA A 385 -21.73 -19.26 10.62
CA ALA A 385 -22.10 -19.62 9.25
C ALA A 385 -23.12 -18.64 8.64
N ARG A 386 -23.73 -17.78 9.46
CA ARG A 386 -24.65 -16.73 9.00
C ARG A 386 -23.90 -15.42 8.81
N SER A 387 -24.20 -14.72 7.73
CA SER A 387 -23.64 -13.41 7.42
C SER A 387 -24.65 -12.49 6.74
N GLN A 388 -24.32 -11.21 6.71
CA GLN A 388 -25.10 -10.16 6.07
C GLN A 388 -24.22 -9.32 5.15
N ALA A 389 -24.82 -8.86 4.06
CA ALA A 389 -24.26 -7.84 3.18
C ALA A 389 -25.04 -6.54 3.39
N THR A 390 -24.37 -5.51 3.90
CA THR A 390 -24.91 -4.16 4.00
C THR A 390 -24.44 -3.37 2.79
N ILE A 391 -25.39 -2.92 1.98
CA ILE A 391 -25.15 -2.04 0.85
C ILE A 391 -25.47 -0.61 1.26
N GLU A 392 -24.52 0.30 1.11
CA GLU A 392 -24.71 1.74 1.34
C GLU A 392 -24.49 2.51 0.05
N TRP A 393 -25.50 3.26 -0.39
CA TRP A 393 -25.41 4.14 -1.54
C TRP A 393 -25.55 5.60 -1.11
N ARG A 394 -24.46 6.37 -1.21
CA ARG A 394 -24.47 7.82 -1.03
C ARG A 394 -24.87 8.48 -2.33
N ILE A 395 -26.13 8.89 -2.45
CA ILE A 395 -26.70 9.37 -3.72
C ILE A 395 -25.85 10.53 -4.27
N PRO A 396 -25.19 10.37 -5.43
CA PRO A 396 -24.36 11.42 -6.00
C PRO A 396 -25.13 12.68 -6.34
N LYS A 397 -24.45 13.83 -6.33
CA LYS A 397 -25.03 15.10 -6.81
C LYS A 397 -25.41 15.06 -8.30
N SER A 398 -24.79 14.17 -9.07
CA SER A 398 -25.06 13.94 -10.49
C SER A 398 -26.19 12.92 -10.74
N ALA A 399 -26.73 12.26 -9.72
CA ALA A 399 -27.77 11.26 -9.89
C ALA A 399 -29.02 11.87 -10.55
N ALA A 400 -29.58 11.16 -11.52
CA ALA A 400 -30.84 11.53 -12.16
C ALA A 400 -32.00 11.39 -11.16
N PRO A 401 -33.02 12.26 -11.22
CA PRO A 401 -34.26 11.99 -10.51
C PRO A 401 -34.90 10.72 -11.10
N GLY A 402 -35.44 9.86 -10.25
CA GLY A 402 -36.02 8.61 -10.73
C GLY A 402 -36.40 7.65 -9.61
N VAL A 403 -36.89 6.48 -10.01
CA VAL A 403 -37.14 5.36 -9.11
C VAL A 403 -35.97 4.42 -9.19
N TYR A 404 -35.39 4.09 -8.05
CA TYR A 404 -34.20 3.25 -7.91
C TYR A 404 -34.48 2.03 -7.05
N ARG A 405 -33.64 1.00 -7.19
CA ARG A 405 -33.54 -0.12 -6.26
C ARG A 405 -32.09 -0.56 -6.13
N ILE A 406 -31.78 -1.28 -5.05
CA ILE A 406 -30.48 -1.92 -4.84
C ILE A 406 -30.63 -3.40 -5.13
N GLN A 407 -29.74 -3.95 -5.95
CA GLN A 407 -29.61 -5.37 -6.21
C GLN A 407 -28.30 -5.89 -5.64
N HIS A 408 -28.33 -7.03 -4.95
CA HIS A 408 -27.16 -7.70 -4.38
C HIS A 408 -26.94 -9.05 -5.06
N PHE A 409 -25.68 -9.37 -5.33
CA PHE A 409 -25.23 -10.65 -5.88
C PHE A 409 -24.25 -11.33 -4.92
N GLY A 410 -24.33 -12.65 -4.82
CA GLY A 410 -23.40 -13.40 -3.98
C GLY A 410 -23.35 -14.87 -4.34
N ALA A 411 -22.41 -15.58 -3.73
CA ALA A 411 -22.21 -17.02 -3.91
C ALA A 411 -22.15 -17.71 -2.54
N SER A 412 -23.01 -18.70 -2.34
CA SER A 412 -23.16 -19.42 -1.07
C SER A 412 -22.54 -20.81 -1.14
N LYS A 413 -21.88 -21.25 -0.07
CA LYS A 413 -21.33 -22.60 0.04
C LYS A 413 -22.25 -23.49 0.85
N GLY A 414 -22.82 -24.50 0.20
CA GLY A 414 -23.66 -25.51 0.84
C GLY A 414 -22.87 -26.56 1.62
N LEU A 415 -23.57 -27.43 2.35
CA LEU A 415 -22.97 -28.49 3.19
C LEU A 415 -22.09 -29.48 2.39
N MET A 416 -22.42 -29.73 1.12
CA MET A 416 -21.63 -30.60 0.23
C MET A 416 -20.46 -29.87 -0.45
N GLY A 417 -20.23 -28.59 -0.10
CA GLY A 417 -19.16 -27.77 -0.66
C GLY A 417 -19.48 -27.11 -2.01
N SER A 418 -20.64 -27.38 -2.61
CA SER A 418 -21.09 -26.73 -3.85
C SER A 418 -21.31 -25.24 -3.65
N ILE A 419 -20.84 -24.43 -4.60
CA ILE A 419 -21.07 -22.99 -4.66
C ILE A 419 -22.33 -22.71 -5.49
N LEU A 420 -23.26 -21.94 -4.93
CA LEU A 420 -24.51 -21.54 -5.58
C LEU A 420 -24.67 -20.02 -5.55
N HIS A 421 -24.76 -19.42 -6.74
CA HIS A 421 -25.02 -17.99 -6.90
C HIS A 421 -26.47 -17.63 -6.55
N PHE A 422 -26.65 -16.45 -5.98
CA PHE A 422 -27.95 -15.90 -5.64
C PHE A 422 -28.00 -14.40 -5.91
N THR A 423 -29.22 -13.88 -5.98
CA THR A 423 -29.49 -12.45 -6.14
C THR A 423 -30.60 -12.02 -5.20
N GLY A 424 -30.51 -10.79 -4.70
CA GLY A 424 -31.52 -10.14 -3.88
C GLY A 424 -31.83 -8.74 -4.41
N SER A 425 -33.05 -8.25 -4.20
CA SER A 425 -33.43 -6.87 -4.56
C SER A 425 -34.16 -6.19 -3.40
N SER A 426 -33.82 -4.93 -3.14
CA SER A 426 -34.56 -4.08 -2.21
C SER A 426 -35.94 -3.72 -2.73
N SER A 427 -36.78 -3.16 -1.88
CA SER A 427 -37.91 -2.36 -2.35
C SER A 427 -37.43 -1.16 -3.16
N ALA A 428 -38.27 -0.69 -4.09
CA ALA A 428 -38.00 0.50 -4.87
C ALA A 428 -38.19 1.79 -4.04
N PHE A 429 -37.41 2.83 -4.35
CA PHE A 429 -37.46 4.13 -3.68
C PHE A 429 -37.22 5.27 -4.68
N VAL A 430 -37.66 6.49 -4.33
CA VAL A 430 -37.53 7.67 -5.21
C VAL A 430 -36.28 8.47 -4.85
N VAL A 431 -35.60 9.00 -5.86
CA VAL A 431 -34.58 10.05 -5.73
C VAL A 431 -35.09 11.33 -6.41
N ALA A 432 -35.10 12.45 -5.68
CA ALA A 432 -35.57 13.76 -6.15
C ALA A 432 -34.43 14.74 -6.52
#